data_AF-A0A7J9JUR3-F1
#
_entry.id   AF-A0A7J9JUR3-F1
#
_cell.length_a   1.000
_cell.length_b   1.000
_cell.length_c   1.000
_cell.angle_alpha   90.00
_cell.angle_beta   90.00
_cell.angle_gamma   90.00
#
_symmetry.space_group_name_H-M   'P 1'
#
loop_
_entity.id
_entity.type
_entity.pdbx_description
1 polymer ?
#
loop_
_entity_poly.entity_id
_entity_poly.type
_entity_poly.pdbx_seq_one_letter_code
_entity_poly.pdbx_strand_id
1 'polypeptide(L)'
;DCPRCGAGNETLFHALRDCPTSTTILSISGLDNNIILKEHKCCIDWLEDMIRVLDKRATVNLMTTLWNNWNKRNNFIFQRKEEEGQVAWDRA
;
A
#
# COMPACT_ATOMS: atom_id res chain seq x y z
N ASP A 1 5.95 14.11 4.22
CA ASP A 1 6.02 12.81 4.91
C ASP A 1 4.86 11.90 4.55
N CYS A 2 4.90 10.60 4.87
CA CYS A 2 3.78 9.69 4.61
C CYS A 2 2.50 10.20 5.28
N PRO A 3 1.41 10.46 4.54
CA PRO A 3 0.20 11.06 5.10
C PRO A 3 -0.55 10.11 6.05
N ARG A 4 -0.31 8.79 5.97
CA ARG A 4 -0.97 7.80 6.84
C ARG A 4 -0.29 7.59 8.19
N CYS A 5 1.04 7.68 8.25
CA CYS A 5 1.80 7.38 9.48
C CYS A 5 2.72 8.50 9.94
N GLY A 6 2.82 9.60 9.19
CA GLY A 6 3.68 10.75 9.51
C GLY A 6 5.18 10.48 9.36
N ALA A 7 5.60 9.27 8.97
CA ALA A 7 7.00 8.88 8.93
C ALA A 7 7.63 9.21 7.57
N GLY A 8 8.67 10.04 7.58
CA GLY A 8 9.67 10.24 6.51
C GLY A 8 9.11 10.46 5.10
N ASN A 9 10.00 10.49 4.10
CA ASN A 9 9.57 10.60 2.71
C ASN A 9 8.84 9.31 2.29
N GLU A 10 7.62 9.44 1.75
CA GLU A 10 6.84 8.29 1.29
C GLU A 10 7.39 7.79 -0.04
N THR A 11 8.09 6.65 -0.01
CA THR A 11 8.43 5.91 -1.21
C THR A 11 7.28 4.99 -1.63
N LEU A 12 7.27 4.51 -2.88
CA LEU A 12 6.33 3.45 -3.30
C LEU A 12 6.43 2.23 -2.37
N PHE A 13 7.65 1.88 -1.98
CA PHE A 13 7.89 0.73 -1.12
C PHE A 13 7.26 0.92 0.27
N HIS A 14 7.41 2.13 0.83
CA HIS A 14 6.74 2.50 2.06
C HIS A 14 5.21 2.48 1.91
N ALA A 15 4.68 3.09 0.85
CA ALA A 15 3.25 3.13 0.60
C ALA A 15 2.63 1.73 0.49
N LEU A 16 3.33 0.78 -0.13
CA LEU A 16 2.82 -0.57 -0.35
C LEU A 16 3.09 -1.53 0.82
N ARG A 17 4.19 -1.36 1.56
CA ARG A 17 4.66 -2.33 2.56
C ARG A 17 5.00 -1.71 3.92
N ASP A 18 5.93 -0.77 3.98
CA ASP A 18 6.56 -0.35 5.26
C ASP A 18 5.68 0.61 6.08
N CYS A 19 4.67 1.23 5.48
CA CYS A 19 3.70 2.01 6.23
C CYS A 19 2.96 1.08 7.20
N PRO A 20 2.85 1.41 8.51
CA PRO A 20 2.17 0.56 9.50
C PRO A 20 0.75 0.13 9.09
N THR A 21 0.02 1.01 8.42
CA THR A 21 -1.30 0.70 7.86
C THR A 21 -1.22 -0.37 6.77
N SER A 22 -0.24 -0.25 5.86
CA SER A 22 -0.01 -1.23 4.79
C SER A 22 0.50 -2.56 5.31
N THR A 23 1.42 -2.54 6.28
CA THR A 23 1.96 -3.74 6.93
C THR A 23 0.83 -4.53 7.58
N THR A 24 -0.06 -3.86 8.33
CA THR A 24 -1.23 -4.51 8.94
C THR A 24 -2.11 -5.20 7.91
N ILE A 25 -2.40 -4.54 6.78
CA ILE A 25 -3.22 -5.11 5.71
C ILE A 25 -2.54 -6.33 5.08
N LEU A 26 -1.22 -6.28 4.87
CA LEU A 26 -0.44 -7.41 4.34
C LEU A 26 -0.45 -8.60 5.31
N SER A 27 -0.29 -8.38 6.61
CA SER A 27 -0.31 -9.47 7.60
C SER A 27 -1.67 -10.17 7.71
N ILE A 28 -2.78 -9.47 7.40
CA ILE A 28 -4.13 -10.06 7.38
C ILE A 28 -4.38 -10.86 6.07
N SER A 29 -3.59 -10.65 5.01
CA SER A 29 -3.81 -11.28 3.70
C SER A 29 -3.52 -12.78 3.64
N GLY A 30 -3.00 -13.38 4.72
CA GLY A 30 -2.64 -14.80 4.79
C GLY A 30 -1.32 -15.14 4.10
N LEU A 31 -0.55 -14.13 3.68
CA LEU A 31 0.82 -14.29 3.20
C LEU A 31 1.80 -14.44 4.38
N ASP A 32 2.88 -15.19 4.19
CA ASP A 32 3.90 -15.37 5.22
C ASP A 32 4.65 -14.05 5.47
N ASN A 33 4.56 -13.57 6.71
CA ASN A 33 5.22 -12.34 7.15
C ASN A 33 6.74 -12.38 6.98
N ASN A 34 7.37 -13.56 7.10
CA ASN A 34 8.81 -13.70 6.90
C ASN A 34 9.21 -13.38 5.46
N ILE A 35 8.35 -13.71 4.49
CA ILE A 35 8.57 -13.41 3.08
C ILE A 35 8.27 -11.93 2.80
N ILE A 36 7.15 -11.41 3.34
CA ILE A 36 6.75 -10.00 3.18
C ILE A 36 7.81 -9.05 3.72
N LEU A 37 8.29 -9.28 4.94
CA LEU A 37 9.16 -8.36 5.68
C LEU A 37 10.66 -8.56 5.38
N LYS A 38 11.00 -9.50 4.51
CA LYS A 38 12.38 -9.69 4.07
C LYS A 38 12.94 -8.38 3.52
N GLU A 39 14.16 -8.05 3.92
CA GLU A 39 14.80 -6.81 3.51
C GLU A 39 15.13 -6.82 2.02
N HIS A 40 14.82 -5.72 1.34
CA HIS A 40 15.12 -5.50 -0.07
C HIS A 40 15.51 -4.05 -0.28
N LYS A 41 16.33 -3.80 -1.30
CA LYS A 41 16.83 -2.45 -1.61
C LYS A 41 15.74 -1.57 -2.23
N CYS A 42 14.86 -2.15 -3.03
CA CYS A 42 13.76 -1.43 -3.65
C CYS A 42 12.50 -2.30 -3.79
N CYS A 43 11.39 -1.64 -4.14
CA CYS A 43 10.09 -2.28 -4.28
C CYS A 43 10.06 -3.33 -5.41
N ILE A 44 10.82 -3.14 -6.49
CA ILE A 44 10.82 -4.05 -7.64
C ILE A 44 11.49 -5.37 -7.24
N ASP A 45 12.68 -5.31 -6.63
CA ASP A 45 13.39 -6.51 -6.15
C ASP A 45 12.50 -7.33 -5.20
N TRP A 46 11.77 -6.65 -4.32
CA TRP A 46 10.82 -7.30 -3.41
C TRP A 46 9.67 -7.98 -4.16
N LEU A 47 9.05 -7.30 -5.13
CA LEU A 47 7.96 -7.88 -5.92
C LEU A 47 8.42 -9.07 -6.75
N GLU A 48 9.60 -8.99 -7.36
CA GLU A 48 10.19 -10.08 -8.13
C GLU A 48 10.44 -11.31 -7.25
N ASP A 49 11.01 -11.13 -6.05
CA ASP A 49 11.24 -12.25 -5.12
C ASP A 49 9.92 -12.87 -4.67
N MET A 50 8.93 -12.05 -4.33
CA MET A 50 7.59 -12.52 -3.95
C MET A 50 6.94 -13.33 -5.07
N ILE A 51 6.90 -12.81 -6.30
CA ILE A 51 6.28 -13.51 -7.45
C ILE A 51 7.02 -14.82 -7.76
N ARG A 52 8.34 -14.86 -7.54
CA ARG A 52 9.15 -16.07 -7.77
C ARG A 52 8.84 -17.19 -6.77
N VAL A 53 8.56 -16.85 -5.51
CA VAL A 53 8.35 -17.86 -4.44
C VAL A 53 6.89 -18.23 -4.23
N LEU A 54 5.95 -17.34 -4.58
CA LEU A 54 4.53 -17.57 -4.39
C LEU A 54 3.93 -18.43 -5.50
N ASP A 55 2.96 -19.26 -5.14
CA ASP A 55 2.11 -19.90 -6.14
C ASP A 55 1.19 -18.87 -6.83
N LYS A 56 0.50 -19.31 -7.90
CA LYS A 56 -0.39 -18.43 -8.67
C LYS A 56 -1.49 -17.79 -7.82
N ARG A 57 -2.07 -18.53 -6.88
CA ARG A 57 -3.17 -18.03 -6.04
C ARG A 57 -2.64 -17.01 -5.03
N ALA A 58 -1.52 -17.31 -4.39
CA ALA A 58 -0.87 -16.40 -3.46
C ALA A 58 -0.37 -15.12 -4.17
N THR A 59 0.11 -15.24 -5.42
CA THR A 59 0.47 -14.09 -6.26
C THR A 59 -0.73 -13.19 -6.54
N VAL A 60 -1.89 -13.77 -6.89
CA VAL A 60 -3.13 -12.99 -7.08
C VAL A 60 -3.51 -12.28 -5.77
N ASN A 61 -3.48 -12.99 -4.63
CA ASN A 61 -3.77 -12.41 -3.32
C ASN A 61 -2.81 -11.25 -2.98
N LEU A 62 -1.52 -11.39 -3.27
CA LEU A 62 -0.53 -10.33 -3.11
C LEU A 62 -0.90 -9.12 -3.96
N MET A 63 -1.11 -9.30 -5.26
CA MET A 63 -1.42 -8.18 -6.17
C MET A 63 -2.70 -7.45 -5.78
N THR A 64 -3.76 -8.19 -5.39
CA THR A 64 -5.00 -7.59 -4.88
C THR A 64 -4.77 -6.82 -3.58
N THR A 65 -3.95 -7.35 -2.66
CA THR A 65 -3.63 -6.69 -1.39
C THR A 65 -2.83 -5.41 -1.61
N LEU A 66 -1.85 -5.42 -2.52
CA LEU A 66 -1.06 -4.25 -2.89
C LEU A 66 -1.93 -3.16 -3.54
N TRP A 67 -2.81 -3.56 -4.46
CA TRP A 67 -3.76 -2.65 -5.06
C TRP A 67 -4.67 -2.03 -3.99
N ASN A 68 -5.16 -2.82 -3.04
CA ASN A 68 -5.96 -2.32 -1.91
C ASN A 68 -5.19 -1.32 -1.04
N ASN A 69 -3.91 -1.58 -0.74
CA ASN A 69 -3.06 -0.65 0.00
C ASN A 69 -2.90 0.69 -0.73
N TRP A 70 -2.60 0.63 -2.03
CA TRP A 70 -2.48 1.81 -2.87
C TRP A 70 -3.80 2.58 -2.95
N ASN A 71 -4.91 1.87 -3.18
CA ASN A 71 -6.23 2.46 -3.30
C ASN A 71 -6.68 3.15 -2.00
N LYS A 72 -6.51 2.49 -0.84
CA LYS A 72 -6.79 3.11 0.47
C LYS A 72 -5.93 4.34 0.73
N ARG A 73 -4.65 4.30 0.37
CA ARG A 73 -3.75 5.45 0.49
C ARG A 73 -4.22 6.62 -0.38
N ASN A 74 -4.60 6.36 -1.63
CA ASN A 74 -5.11 7.40 -2.52
C ASN A 74 -6.42 7.96 -1.99
N ASN A 75 -7.37 7.12 -1.60
CA ASN A 75 -8.63 7.59 -1.02
C ASN A 75 -8.39 8.46 0.21
N PHE A 76 -7.45 8.10 1.09
CA PHE A 76 -7.12 8.93 2.25
C PHE A 76 -6.61 10.33 1.87
N ILE A 77 -5.80 10.44 0.80
CA ILE A 77 -5.19 11.70 0.37
C ILE A 77 -6.16 12.55 -0.44
N PHE A 78 -6.97 11.90 -1.26
CA PHE A 78 -7.88 12.56 -2.19
C PHE A 78 -9.29 12.74 -1.61
N GLN A 79 -9.65 12.08 -0.49
CA GLN A 79 -10.93 12.29 0.21
C GLN A 79 -11.17 13.75 0.54
N ARG A 80 -10.16 14.43 1.09
CA ARG A 80 -10.27 15.88 1.39
C ARG A 80 -10.50 16.73 0.15
N LYS A 81 -9.97 16.31 -1.01
CA LYS A 81 -10.12 17.06 -2.27
C LYS A 81 -11.50 16.89 -2.90
N GLU A 82 -12.14 15.75 -2.70
CA GLU A 82 -13.53 15.51 -3.14
C GLU A 82 -14.52 16.31 -2.27
N GLU A 83 -14.31 16.31 -0.94
CA GLU A 83 -15.10 17.13 0.00
C GLU A 83 -14.92 18.64 -0.25
N GLU A 84 -13.70 19.12 -0.47
CA GLU A 84 -13.42 20.53 -0.80
C GLU A 84 -14.02 20.94 -2.15
N GLY A 85 -13.96 20.07 -3.16
CA GLY A 85 -14.56 20.32 -4.47
C GLY A 85 -16.08 20.40 -4.41
N GLN A 86 -16.73 19.50 -3.67
CA GLN A 86 -18.18 19.52 -3.45
C GLN A 86 -18.60 20.79 -2.69
N VAL A 87 -17.88 21.15 -1.63
CA VAL A 87 -18.16 22.38 -0.86
C VAL A 87 -17.95 23.64 -1.71
N ALA A 88 -16.97 23.65 -2.62
CA ALA A 88 -16.77 24.77 -3.55
C ALA A 88 -17.89 24.87 -4.59
N TRP A 89 -18.39 23.74 -5.09
CA TRP A 89 -19.55 23.68 -6.00
C TRP A 89 -20.85 24.13 -5.35
N ASP A 90 -21.12 23.68 -4.11
CA ASP A 90 -22.35 24.03 -3.39
C ASP A 90 -22.40 25.52 -2.97
N ARG A 91 -21.25 26.21 -3.01
CA ARG A 91 -21.11 27.65 -2.70
C ARG A 91 -21.13 28.56 -3.94
N ALA A 92 -21.08 28.00 -5.15
CA ALA A 92 -21.13 28.73 -6.41
C ALA A 92 -22.58 29.03 -6.84
#